data_AF-A0A7K2PA03-F1
#
_entry.id   AF-A0A7K2PA03-F1
#
_cell.length_a   1.000
_cell.length_b   1.000
_cell.length_c   1.000
_cell.angle_alpha   90.00
_cell.angle_beta   90.00
_cell.angle_gamma   90.00
#
_symmetry.space_group_name_H-M   'P 1'
#
loop_
_entity.id
_entity.type
_entity.pdbx_description
1 polymer ?
#
loop_
_entity_poly.entity_id
_entity_poly.type
_entity_poly.pdbx_seq_one_letter_code
_entity_poly.pdbx_strand_id
1 'polypeptide(L)'
;NMRGARAVLNAYKDRLAVDKEAAAQARQATAALPPQIRAMLAGVDRSTLAGKRNAALILLGFATAARVSELVALDVATVQEAEHGYDVTLYRKKVRKHTP
;
A
#
# COMPACT_ATOMS: atom_id res chain seq x y z
N ASN A 1 -23.42 -10.69 8.57
CA ASN A 1 -23.29 -9.42 9.32
C ASN A 1 -21.88 -9.34 9.94
N MET A 2 -20.88 -8.85 9.19
CA MET A 2 -19.45 -8.85 9.57
C MET A 2 -19.05 -7.75 10.57
N ARG A 3 -19.95 -6.83 10.89
CA ARG A 3 -19.66 -5.67 11.75
C ARG A 3 -19.40 -6.08 13.20
N GLY A 4 -20.17 -7.04 13.73
CA GLY A 4 -19.98 -7.55 15.09
C GLY A 4 -18.62 -8.24 15.29
N ALA A 5 -18.25 -9.14 14.37
CA ALA A 5 -16.95 -9.83 14.43
C ALA A 5 -15.76 -8.85 14.34
N ARG A 6 -15.85 -7.85 13.45
CA ARG A 6 -14.81 -6.81 13.32
C ARG A 6 -14.69 -5.95 14.59
N ALA A 7 -15.82 -5.63 15.23
CA ALA A 7 -15.83 -4.86 16.48
C ALA A 7 -15.11 -5.63 17.60
N VAL A 8 -15.36 -6.94 17.74
CA VAL A 8 -14.67 -7.80 18.72
C VAL A 8 -13.16 -7.82 18.47
N LEU A 9 -12.73 -7.99 17.21
CA LEU A 9 -11.31 -8.01 16.85
C LEU A 9 -10.61 -6.66 17.12
N ASN A 10 -11.30 -5.54 16.88
CA ASN A 10 -10.75 -4.22 17.16
C ASN A 10 -10.62 -4.00 18.68
N ALA A 11 -11.66 -4.27 19.45
CA ALA A 11 -11.62 -4.15 20.92
C ALA A 11 -10.54 -5.04 21.54
N TYR A 12 -10.32 -6.24 20.99
CA TYR A 12 -9.23 -7.11 21.41
C TYR A 12 -7.86 -6.48 21.13
N LYS A 13 -7.64 -5.94 19.91
CA LYS A 13 -6.39 -5.24 19.58
C LYS A 13 -6.16 -4.01 20.45
N ASP A 14 -7.21 -3.25 20.75
CA ASP A 14 -7.14 -2.08 21.62
C ASP A 14 -6.72 -2.49 23.04
N ARG A 15 -7.27 -3.59 23.57
CA ARG A 15 -6.85 -4.15 24.85
C ARG A 15 -5.37 -4.53 24.85
N LEU A 16 -4.92 -5.30 23.85
CA LEU A 16 -3.51 -5.67 23.72
C LEU A 16 -2.58 -4.44 23.69
N ALA A 17 -3.04 -3.34 23.09
CA ALA A 17 -2.27 -2.09 23.02
C ALA A 17 -2.23 -1.36 24.37
N VAL A 18 -3.33 -1.32 25.12
CA VAL A 18 -3.38 -0.76 26.49
C VAL A 18 -2.48 -1.55 27.43
N ASP A 19 -2.55 -2.88 27.34
CA ASP A 19 -1.78 -3.81 28.17
C ASP A 19 -0.30 -3.92 27.74
N LYS A 20 0.08 -3.20 26.66
CA LYS A 20 1.42 -3.16 26.07
C LYS A 20 1.96 -4.55 25.74
N GLU A 21 1.09 -5.46 25.31
CA GLU A 21 1.47 -6.80 24.92
C GLU A 21 2.33 -6.77 23.64
N ALA A 22 3.28 -7.70 23.53
CA ALA A 22 4.14 -7.82 22.35
C ALA A 22 3.33 -8.00 21.04
N ALA A 23 2.15 -8.61 21.12
CA ALA A 23 1.25 -8.78 19.99
C ALA A 23 0.67 -7.45 19.44
N ALA A 24 0.65 -6.38 20.24
CA ALA A 24 0.23 -5.04 19.83
C ALA A 24 1.38 -4.19 19.26
N GLN A 25 2.63 -4.67 19.37
CA GLN A 25 3.77 -3.92 18.85
C GLN A 25 3.70 -3.84 17.33
N ALA A 26 3.68 -2.61 16.81
CA ALA A 26 3.67 -2.37 15.38
C ALA A 26 4.97 -2.93 14.76
N ARG A 27 4.84 -3.92 13.88
CA ARG A 27 5.96 -4.41 13.08
C ARG A 27 6.27 -3.39 12.00
N GLN A 28 7.41 -2.70 12.13
CA GLN A 28 7.92 -1.86 11.06
C GLN A 28 8.46 -2.76 9.95
N ALA A 29 7.86 -2.66 8.77
CA ALA A 29 8.41 -3.29 7.59
C ALA A 29 9.78 -2.66 7.28
N THR A 30 10.76 -3.48 6.94
CA THR A 30 12.04 -2.99 6.42
C THR A 30 11.81 -2.23 5.12
N ALA A 31 12.55 -1.13 4.92
CA ALA A 31 12.47 -0.36 3.69
C ALA A 31 12.82 -1.23 2.47
N ALA A 32 12.03 -1.11 1.42
CA ALA A 32 12.35 -1.73 0.14
C ALA A 32 13.53 -0.98 -0.51
N LEU A 33 14.55 -1.71 -0.95
CA LEU A 33 15.73 -1.16 -1.63
C LEU A 33 15.72 -1.50 -3.12
N PRO A 34 16.43 -0.73 -3.97
CA PRO A 34 16.48 -1.00 -5.41
C PRO A 34 16.82 -2.45 -5.82
N PRO A 35 17.73 -3.18 -5.13
CA PRO A 35 17.96 -4.60 -5.42
C PRO A 35 16.72 -5.49 -5.20
N GLN A 36 15.93 -5.22 -4.17
CA GLN A 36 14.72 -5.98 -3.87
C GLN A 36 13.63 -5.69 -4.90
N ILE A 37 13.50 -4.44 -5.35
CA ILE A 37 12.58 -4.06 -6.43
C ILE A 37 12.96 -4.78 -7.73
N ARG A 38 14.25 -4.82 -8.08
CA ARG A 38 14.74 -5.58 -9.24
C ARG A 38 14.41 -7.07 -9.12
N ALA A 39 14.61 -7.68 -7.95
CA ALA A 39 14.27 -9.08 -7.72
C ALA A 39 12.76 -9.35 -7.86
N MET A 40 11.91 -8.50 -7.31
CA MET A 40 10.45 -8.60 -7.48
C MET A 40 10.06 -8.54 -8.95
N LEU A 41 10.63 -7.58 -9.68
CA LEU A 41 10.35 -7.35 -11.09
C LEU A 41 10.82 -8.49 -12.00
N ALA A 42 11.89 -9.20 -11.64
CA ALA A 42 12.38 -10.36 -12.38
C ALA A 42 11.41 -11.55 -12.31
N GLY A 43 10.61 -11.66 -11.25
CA GLY A 43 9.60 -12.71 -11.09
C GLY A 43 8.25 -12.41 -11.75
N VAL A 44 8.07 -11.24 -12.37
CA VAL A 44 6.80 -10.83 -12.98
C VAL A 44 6.78 -11.18 -14.47
N ASP A 45 5.86 -12.06 -14.88
CA ASP A 45 5.62 -12.35 -16.30
C ASP A 45 4.89 -11.18 -16.99
N ARG A 46 5.68 -10.32 -17.66
CA ARG A 46 5.19 -9.13 -18.38
C ARG A 46 4.61 -9.44 -19.77
N SER A 47 4.53 -10.70 -20.19
CA SER A 47 3.79 -11.07 -21.39
C SER A 47 2.27 -10.94 -21.16
N THR A 48 1.82 -11.12 -19.91
CA THR A 48 0.42 -10.98 -19.51
C THR A 48 0.05 -9.54 -19.15
N LEU A 49 -1.23 -9.19 -19.33
CA LEU A 49 -1.75 -7.89 -18.88
C LEU A 49 -1.62 -7.71 -17.36
N ALA A 50 -1.90 -8.77 -16.59
CA ALA A 50 -1.77 -8.76 -15.14
C ALA A 50 -0.33 -8.51 -14.69
N GLY A 51 0.65 -9.11 -15.35
CA GLY A 51 2.06 -8.88 -15.04
C GLY A 51 2.53 -7.48 -15.40
N LYS A 52 2.11 -6.93 -16.55
CA LYS A 52 2.38 -5.52 -16.89
C LYS A 52 1.84 -4.57 -15.82
N ARG A 53 0.59 -4.78 -15.38
CA ARG A 53 -0.01 -4.02 -14.27
C ARG A 53 0.80 -4.17 -12.97
N ASN A 54 1.16 -5.39 -12.59
CA ASN A 54 1.90 -5.63 -11.35
C ASN A 54 3.29 -4.96 -11.38
N ALA A 55 4.00 -5.04 -12.51
CA ALA A 55 5.27 -4.34 -12.69
C ALA A 55 5.10 -2.82 -12.57
N ALA A 56 4.08 -2.25 -13.20
CA ALA A 56 3.76 -0.83 -13.10
C ALA A 56 3.45 -0.41 -11.65
N LEU A 57 2.64 -1.19 -10.92
CA LEU A 57 2.31 -0.91 -9.51
C LEU A 57 3.54 -0.96 -8.60
N ILE A 58 4.44 -1.93 -8.81
CA ILE A 58 5.70 -2.04 -8.05
C ILE A 58 6.58 -0.81 -8.30
N LEU A 59 6.79 -0.46 -9.58
CA LEU A 59 7.64 0.66 -9.97
C LEU A 59 7.06 1.99 -9.48
N LEU A 60 5.77 2.22 -9.72
CA LEU A 60 5.10 3.46 -9.33
C LEU A 60 5.06 3.62 -7.81
N GLY A 61 4.69 2.55 -7.08
CA GLY A 61 4.66 2.55 -5.63
C GLY A 61 6.03 2.83 -5.02
N PHE A 62 7.10 2.27 -5.59
CA PHE A 62 8.46 2.53 -5.14
C PHE A 62 8.91 3.97 -5.45
N ALA A 63 8.72 4.45 -6.68
CA ALA A 63 9.18 5.77 -7.12
C ALA A 63 8.48 6.92 -6.37
N THR A 64 7.21 6.73 -5.97
CA THR A 64 6.40 7.75 -5.31
C THR A 64 6.26 7.55 -3.79
N ALA A 65 6.82 6.46 -3.25
CA ALA A 65 6.57 6.01 -1.88
C ALA A 65 5.06 5.93 -1.51
N ALA A 66 4.23 5.59 -2.50
CA ALA A 66 2.78 5.58 -2.36
C ALA A 66 2.28 4.45 -1.47
N ARG A 67 1.19 4.73 -0.75
CA ARG A 67 0.43 3.73 -0.02
C ARG A 67 -0.40 2.90 -0.99
N VAL A 68 -0.69 1.65 -0.62
CA VAL A 68 -1.58 0.77 -1.40
C VAL A 68 -2.92 1.44 -1.69
N SER A 69 -3.49 2.18 -0.73
CA SER A 69 -4.76 2.88 -0.92
C SER A 69 -4.69 4.02 -1.94
N GLU A 70 -3.52 4.64 -2.11
CA GLU A 70 -3.30 5.70 -3.09
C GLU A 70 -3.18 5.09 -4.50
N LEU A 71 -2.44 3.99 -4.64
CA LEU A 71 -2.35 3.24 -5.90
C LEU A 71 -3.71 2.65 -6.35
N VAL A 72 -4.52 2.19 -5.40
CA VAL A 72 -5.88 1.69 -5.70
C VAL A 72 -6.82 2.82 -6.16
N ALA A 73 -6.59 4.05 -5.71
CA ALA A 73 -7.39 5.21 -6.07
C ALA A 73 -6.86 5.96 -7.31
N LEU A 74 -5.73 5.51 -7.89
CA LEU A 74 -5.15 6.11 -9.07
C LEU A 74 -6.10 5.97 -10.27
N ASP A 75 -6.38 7.09 -10.92
CA ASP A 75 -7.05 7.11 -12.22
C ASP A 75 -6.01 7.14 -13.34
N VAL A 76 -5.90 6.04 -14.08
CA VAL A 76 -4.95 5.88 -15.19
C VAL A 76 -5.18 6.93 -16.29
N ALA A 77 -6.41 7.42 -16.46
CA ALA A 77 -6.72 8.45 -17.46
C ALA A 77 -6.08 9.82 -17.14
N THR A 78 -5.64 10.02 -15.90
CA THR A 78 -5.00 11.27 -15.45
C THR A 78 -3.47 11.23 -15.47
N VAL A 79 -2.89 10.08 -15.83
CA VAL A 79 -1.44 9.91 -15.94
C VAL A 79 -0.93 10.60 -17.20
N GLN A 80 0.09 11.44 -17.06
CA GLN A 80 0.70 12.18 -18.17
C GLN A 80 2.14 11.73 -18.36
N GLU A 81 2.54 11.51 -19.62
CA GLU A 81 3.93 11.25 -19.94
C GLU A 81 4.73 12.56 -19.85
N ALA A 82 5.90 12.49 -19.23
CA ALA A 82 6.80 13.60 -19.01
C ALA A 82 8.22 13.21 -19.46
N GLU A 83 9.12 14.18 -19.58
CA GLU A 83 10.48 13.97 -20.11
C GLU A 83 11.26 12.84 -19.39
N HIS A 84 11.00 12.64 -18.10
CA HIS A 84 11.68 11.65 -17.27
C HIS A 84 10.77 10.53 -16.76
N GLY A 85 9.62 10.31 -17.41
CA GLY A 85 8.70 9.23 -17.07
C GLY A 85 7.24 9.67 -17.09
N TYR A 86 6.59 9.62 -15.93
CA TYR A 86 5.16 9.92 -15.83
C TYR A 86 4.87 10.83 -14.64
N ASP A 87 4.08 11.85 -14.88
CA ASP A 87 3.43 12.63 -13.84
C ASP A 87 2.12 11.93 -13.45
N VAL A 88 1.98 11.66 -12.15
CA VAL A 88 0.81 10.98 -11.59
C VAL A 88 0.22 11.79 -10.44
N THR A 89 -1.11 11.89 -10.43
CA THR A 89 -1.82 12.49 -9.30
C THR A 89 -2.41 11.39 -8.42
N LEU A 90 -1.87 11.25 -7.21
CA LEU A 90 -2.35 10.30 -6.23
C LEU A 90 -3.22 11.02 -5.20
N TYR A 91 -4.53 10.81 -5.29
CA TYR A 91 -5.46 11.40 -4.34
C TYR A 91 -5.69 10.48 -3.14
N ARG A 92 -5.65 11.05 -1.94
CA ARG A 92 -6.12 10.41 -0.72
C ARG A 92 -7.15 11.29 -0.03
N LYS A 93 -8.36 10.76 0.16
CA LYS A 93 -9.31 11.32 1.13
C LYS A 93 -8.73 11.12 2.54
N LYS A 94 -8.54 12.22 3.28
CA LYS A 94 -8.04 12.18 4.67
C LYS A 94 -8.96 11.31 5.52
N VAL A 95 -8.43 10.21 6.05
CA VAL A 95 -9.13 9.40 7.05
C VAL A 95 -8.99 10.13 8.38
N ARG A 96 -10.12 10.49 9.01
CA ARG A 96 -10.09 11.13 10.33
C ARG A 96 -9.51 10.15 11.36
N LYS A 97 -8.77 10.67 12.33
CA LYS A 97 -8.31 9.90 13.49
C LYS A 97 -9.55 9.31 14.15
N HIS A 98 -9.52 8.02 14.48
CA HIS A 98 -10.48 7.46 15.42
C HIS A 98 -10.21 8.16 16.76
N THR A 99 -11.13 9.03 17.17
CA THR A 99 -11.20 9.54 18.52
C THR A 99 -11.98 8.49 19.32
N PRO A 100 -11.43 7.99 20.45
CA PRO A 100 -12.15 7.06 21.31
C PRO A 100 -13.46 7.66 21.83
#